data_AF-A0A5K7SD88-F1
#
_entry.id   AF-A0A5K7SD88-F1
#
_cell.length_a   1.000
_cell.length_b   1.000
_cell.length_c   1.000
_cell.angle_alpha   90.00
_cell.angle_beta   90.00
_cell.angle_gamma   90.00
#
_symmetry.space_group_name_H-M   'P 1'
#
loop_
_entity.id
_entity.type
_entity.pdbx_description
1 polymer ?
#
loop_
_entity_poly.entity_id
_entity_poly.type
_entity_poly.pdbx_seq_one_letter_code
_entity_poly.pdbx_strand_id
1 'polypeptide(L)'
;MKITFTILLFSLISMNLFGTAQIPDLIIYKGDTLSLYNCPLNSFPNQDLITPKELFGSRGCFFTSCWRNYVATWEIIDNELYLCEIRNACYPTSMRGVSVSFKSEVDKDSIGSEYADLKVLFPQRFKNGKVKADWVNEKLISPQGNLLYYFHDAFESIYETEIEFTLEKGTLSEIKTLDNSKTKKSKYKDDPKLLKEFIYKSIKRENLPGSDTIKRCVYVQIVSSDENGKIDRVKVVRGVNELYDNEAIRVVKSIPEWDVIYRHGMRYNPVWTLPIRFDLTESK
;
A
#
# COMPACT_ATOMS: atom_id res chain seq x y z
N MET A 1 31.05 16.73 42.99
CA MET A 1 30.70 15.86 41.86
C MET A 1 29.21 16.02 41.59
N LYS A 2 28.82 16.86 40.63
CA LYS A 2 27.40 17.09 40.27
C LYS A 2 27.14 16.36 38.95
N ILE A 3 26.28 15.35 38.99
CA ILE A 3 25.85 14.60 37.80
C ILE A 3 24.68 15.35 37.20
N THR A 4 24.92 16.04 36.09
CA THR A 4 23.86 16.64 35.27
C THR A 4 23.18 15.55 34.45
N PHE A 5 21.92 15.25 34.77
CA PHE A 5 21.05 14.43 33.93
C PHE A 5 20.55 15.30 32.76
N THR A 6 21.16 15.13 31.58
CA THR A 6 20.60 15.67 30.34
C THR A 6 19.43 14.79 29.93
N ILE A 7 18.21 15.22 30.24
CA ILE A 7 16.99 14.60 29.73
C ILE A 7 16.92 14.90 28.23
N LEU A 8 17.20 13.90 27.40
CA LEU A 8 17.01 13.97 25.96
C LEU A 8 15.49 13.99 25.69
N LEU A 9 14.93 15.18 25.51
CA LEU A 9 13.54 15.37 25.14
C LEU A 9 13.38 14.96 23.67
N PHE A 10 13.06 13.69 23.40
CA PHE A 10 12.61 13.27 22.07
C PHE A 10 11.25 13.91 21.78
N SER A 11 11.26 15.10 21.16
CA SER A 11 10.05 15.59 20.50
C SER A 11 9.75 14.64 19.34
N LEU A 12 8.77 13.76 19.53
CA LEU A 12 8.12 13.03 18.46
C LEU A 12 7.37 14.03 17.56
N ILE A 13 8.13 14.75 16.74
CA ILE A 13 7.59 15.34 15.52
C ILE A 13 7.18 14.13 14.69
N SER A 14 5.88 13.90 14.61
CA SER A 14 5.29 12.96 13.66
C SER A 14 5.49 13.50 12.26
N MET A 15 6.73 13.39 11.76
CA MET A 15 6.96 13.45 10.33
C MET A 15 6.17 12.30 9.76
N ASN A 16 5.17 12.59 8.92
CA ASN A 16 4.54 11.58 8.09
C ASN A 16 5.64 11.03 7.19
N LEU A 17 6.29 9.95 7.64
CA LEU A 17 7.16 9.14 6.80
C LEU A 17 6.22 8.40 5.86
N PHE A 18 5.98 8.98 4.69
CA PHE A 18 5.22 8.31 3.64
C PHE A 18 6.07 7.16 3.10
N GLY A 19 5.51 5.95 3.07
CA GLY A 19 6.09 4.85 2.30
C GLY A 19 6.16 5.24 0.82
N THR A 20 7.18 4.77 0.13
CA THR A 20 7.21 4.84 -1.33
C THR A 20 6.60 3.55 -1.88
N ALA A 21 5.65 3.67 -2.80
CA ALA A 21 5.09 2.51 -3.50
C ALA A 21 6.23 1.67 -4.12
N GLN A 22 6.08 0.36 -4.05
CA GLN A 22 7.15 -0.55 -4.44
C GLN A 22 7.20 -0.71 -5.96
N ILE A 23 8.41 -0.79 -6.52
CA ILE A 23 8.59 -1.14 -7.93
C ILE A 23 8.09 -2.58 -8.13
N PRO A 24 7.15 -2.79 -9.06
CA PRO A 24 6.60 -4.11 -9.31
C PRO A 24 7.61 -5.01 -10.02
N ASP A 25 7.42 -6.32 -9.87
CA ASP A 25 7.99 -7.28 -10.80
C ASP A 25 7.30 -7.14 -12.17
N LEU A 26 7.77 -7.89 -13.16
CA LEU A 26 7.20 -7.92 -14.50
C LEU A 26 6.67 -9.32 -14.83
N ILE A 27 5.56 -9.39 -15.55
CA ILE A 27 5.04 -10.64 -16.10
C ILE A 27 4.79 -10.50 -17.59
N ILE A 28 5.34 -11.42 -18.37
CA ILE A 28 5.13 -11.54 -19.80
C ILE A 28 4.02 -12.55 -20.05
N TYR A 29 2.96 -12.12 -20.71
CA TYR A 29 1.82 -12.96 -21.07
C TYR A 29 1.37 -12.65 -22.49
N LYS A 30 1.33 -13.68 -23.35
CA LYS A 30 0.95 -13.55 -24.78
C LYS A 30 1.75 -12.48 -25.55
N GLY A 31 3.01 -12.26 -25.16
CA GLY A 31 3.91 -11.29 -25.79
C GLY A 31 3.85 -9.88 -25.22
N ASP A 32 2.88 -9.58 -24.34
CA ASP A 32 2.81 -8.31 -23.64
C ASP A 32 3.56 -8.38 -22.30
N THR A 33 4.24 -7.29 -21.94
CA THR A 33 4.91 -7.14 -20.64
C THR A 33 4.07 -6.28 -19.72
N LEU A 34 3.62 -6.86 -18.61
CA LEU A 34 2.73 -6.24 -17.64
C LEU A 34 3.42 -6.07 -16.29
N SER A 35 3.00 -5.09 -15.51
CA SER A 35 3.40 -4.96 -14.10
C SER A 35 2.83 -6.11 -13.27
N LEU A 36 3.60 -6.64 -12.34
CA LEU A 36 3.22 -7.70 -11.42
C LEU A 36 3.24 -7.18 -9.98
N TYR A 37 2.07 -7.09 -9.36
CA TYR A 37 1.86 -6.57 -8.00
C TYR A 37 2.00 -7.67 -6.93
N ASN A 38 2.84 -8.67 -7.24
CA ASN A 38 3.27 -9.76 -6.37
C ASN A 38 4.79 -9.90 -6.50
N CYS A 39 5.41 -10.62 -5.57
CA CYS A 39 6.83 -10.98 -5.65
C CYS A 39 6.98 -12.50 -5.48
N PRO A 40 6.76 -13.30 -6.54
CA PRO A 40 6.68 -14.76 -6.40
C PRO A 40 7.97 -15.41 -5.88
N LEU A 41 9.12 -14.72 -5.97
CA LEU A 41 10.37 -15.15 -5.35
C LEU A 41 10.32 -15.18 -3.81
N ASN A 42 9.45 -14.38 -3.16
CA ASN A 42 9.28 -14.42 -1.71
C ASN A 42 8.68 -15.76 -1.22
N SER A 43 8.05 -16.52 -2.12
CA SER A 43 7.53 -17.87 -1.82
C SER A 43 8.54 -18.99 -2.11
N PHE A 44 9.74 -18.66 -2.61
CA PHE A 44 10.76 -19.66 -2.91
C PHE A 44 11.25 -20.34 -1.63
N PRO A 45 11.37 -21.68 -1.56
CA PRO A 45 11.67 -22.36 -0.30
C PRO A 45 13.01 -21.99 0.36
N ASN A 46 14.03 -21.66 -0.43
CA ASN A 46 15.35 -21.28 0.09
C ASN A 46 15.54 -19.76 -0.01
N GLN A 47 15.04 -19.04 0.98
CA GLN A 47 15.12 -17.57 1.03
C GLN A 47 16.56 -17.05 1.22
N ASP A 48 17.50 -17.87 1.68
CA ASP A 48 18.90 -17.46 1.81
C ASP A 48 19.53 -17.15 0.44
N LEU A 49 19.00 -17.75 -0.64
CA LEU A 49 19.40 -17.46 -2.02
C LEU A 49 18.82 -16.15 -2.56
N ILE A 50 17.79 -15.59 -1.90
CA ILE A 50 17.08 -14.39 -2.36
C ILE A 50 17.58 -13.19 -1.55
N THR A 51 18.90 -12.98 -1.56
CA THR A 51 19.54 -11.83 -0.92
C THR A 51 20.39 -11.07 -1.94
N PRO A 52 20.62 -9.76 -1.77
CA PRO A 52 21.49 -9.00 -2.69
C PRO A 52 22.88 -9.63 -2.85
N LYS A 53 23.38 -10.29 -1.80
CA LYS A 53 24.68 -10.95 -1.82
C LYS A 53 24.68 -12.17 -2.72
N GLU A 54 23.70 -13.05 -2.60
CA GLU A 54 23.63 -14.25 -3.44
C GLU A 54 23.20 -13.89 -4.87
N LEU A 55 22.27 -12.95 -5.03
CA LEU A 55 21.78 -12.52 -6.34
C LEU A 55 22.83 -11.77 -7.16
N PHE A 56 23.58 -10.86 -6.53
CA PHE A 56 24.42 -9.89 -7.24
C PHE A 56 25.87 -9.82 -6.74
N GLY A 57 26.24 -10.58 -5.71
CA GLY A 57 27.57 -10.50 -5.11
C GLY A 57 27.81 -9.23 -4.29
N SER A 58 26.76 -8.56 -3.80
CA SER A 58 26.88 -7.26 -3.13
C SER A 58 26.02 -7.10 -1.88
N ARG A 59 26.17 -5.97 -1.18
CA ARG A 59 25.29 -5.63 -0.05
C ARG A 59 23.95 -5.02 -0.48
N GLY A 60 23.76 -4.80 -1.79
CA GLY A 60 22.65 -4.01 -2.32
C GLY A 60 22.79 -2.52 -2.03
N CYS A 61 21.74 -1.76 -2.34
CA CYS A 61 21.62 -0.34 -2.09
C CYS A 61 20.35 -0.03 -1.28
N PHE A 62 20.39 1.08 -0.53
CA PHE A 62 19.18 1.59 0.11
C PHE A 62 18.35 2.36 -0.92
N PHE A 63 17.29 1.72 -1.42
CA PHE A 63 16.38 2.30 -2.40
C PHE A 63 14.94 2.20 -1.90
N THR A 64 14.36 3.33 -1.48
CA THR A 64 13.07 3.37 -0.79
C THR A 64 11.90 2.87 -1.65
N SER A 65 12.01 2.97 -2.98
CA SER A 65 11.03 2.44 -3.94
C SER A 65 11.19 0.94 -4.21
N CYS A 66 12.29 0.29 -3.81
CA CYS A 66 12.46 -1.16 -3.96
C CYS A 66 13.39 -1.74 -2.89
N TRP A 67 12.82 -2.04 -1.73
CA TRP A 67 13.58 -2.57 -0.58
C TRP A 67 14.13 -3.97 -0.86
N ARG A 68 13.50 -4.71 -1.80
CA ARG A 68 13.94 -6.03 -2.26
C ARG A 68 15.26 -6.00 -3.03
N ASN A 69 15.70 -4.83 -3.51
CA ASN A 69 16.90 -4.66 -4.33
C ASN A 69 16.89 -5.36 -5.70
N TYR A 70 15.77 -5.96 -6.10
CA TYR A 70 15.63 -6.59 -7.40
C TYR A 70 14.25 -6.34 -8.02
N VAL A 71 14.20 -6.48 -9.35
CA VAL A 71 12.98 -6.63 -10.13
C VAL A 71 13.09 -7.95 -10.87
N ALA A 72 12.13 -8.86 -10.67
CA ALA A 72 12.11 -10.13 -11.39
C ALA A 72 11.18 -10.05 -12.60
N THR A 73 11.58 -10.70 -13.69
CA THR A 73 10.76 -10.85 -14.89
C THR A 73 10.31 -12.30 -15.01
N TRP A 74 9.00 -12.47 -15.07
CA TRP A 74 8.31 -13.75 -15.19
C TRP A 74 7.68 -13.89 -16.56
N GLU A 75 7.46 -15.11 -17.02
CA GLU A 75 6.75 -15.39 -18.27
C GLU A 75 5.86 -16.62 -18.10
N ILE A 76 4.63 -16.57 -18.63
CA ILE A 76 3.76 -17.74 -18.72
C ILE A 76 3.85 -18.30 -20.15
N ILE A 77 4.32 -19.54 -20.27
CA ILE A 77 4.50 -20.27 -21.54
C ILE A 77 3.80 -21.61 -21.40
N ASP A 78 2.88 -21.92 -22.33
CA ASP A 78 2.10 -23.17 -22.30
C ASP A 78 1.45 -23.43 -20.92
N ASN A 79 0.88 -22.38 -20.33
CA ASN A 79 0.30 -22.36 -18.98
C ASN A 79 1.27 -22.62 -17.82
N GLU A 80 2.58 -22.60 -18.05
CA GLU A 80 3.58 -22.79 -17.01
C GLU A 80 4.32 -21.47 -16.74
N LEU A 81 4.51 -21.14 -15.47
CA LEU A 81 5.23 -19.94 -15.03
C LEU A 81 6.74 -20.20 -14.99
N TYR A 82 7.49 -19.27 -15.56
CA TYR A 82 8.94 -19.28 -15.57
C TYR A 82 9.51 -17.96 -15.05
N LEU A 83 10.56 -18.04 -14.24
CA LEU A 83 11.42 -16.92 -13.94
C LEU A 83 12.45 -16.78 -15.06
N CYS A 84 12.46 -15.62 -15.71
CA CYS A 84 13.32 -15.33 -16.87
C CYS A 84 14.52 -14.47 -16.50
N GLU A 85 14.35 -13.55 -15.54
CA GLU A 85 15.40 -12.60 -15.17
C GLU A 85 15.22 -12.16 -13.72
N ILE A 86 16.33 -11.91 -13.02
CA ILE A 86 16.35 -11.11 -11.80
C ILE A 86 17.36 -10.00 -12.04
N ARG A 87 16.85 -8.76 -12.12
CA ARG A 87 17.66 -7.57 -12.36
C ARG A 87 17.84 -6.79 -11.07
N ASN A 88 19.04 -6.30 -10.85
CA ASN A 88 19.42 -5.46 -9.73
C ASN A 88 18.75 -4.08 -9.84
N ALA A 89 17.87 -3.77 -8.87
CA ALA A 89 17.11 -2.53 -8.88
C ALA A 89 17.97 -1.28 -8.60
N CYS A 90 19.23 -1.47 -8.16
CA CYS A 90 20.18 -0.39 -7.94
C CYS A 90 20.74 0.18 -9.25
N TYR A 91 20.57 -0.52 -10.38
CA TYR A 91 20.99 -0.03 -11.67
C TYR A 91 19.97 0.96 -12.26
N PRO A 92 20.42 2.06 -12.89
CA PRO A 92 19.55 2.97 -13.61
C PRO A 92 18.68 2.22 -14.61
N THR A 93 17.42 2.59 -14.67
CA THR A 93 16.47 1.99 -15.61
C THR A 93 15.50 3.06 -16.05
N SER A 94 15.12 3.03 -17.32
CA SER A 94 13.90 3.70 -17.78
C SER A 94 12.81 2.64 -17.90
N MET A 95 12.11 2.35 -16.80
CA MET A 95 10.88 1.55 -16.88
C MET A 95 9.71 2.49 -17.19
N ARG A 96 8.93 2.18 -18.23
CA ARG A 96 7.76 2.97 -18.61
C ARG A 96 6.79 3.04 -17.43
N GLY A 97 6.47 4.25 -16.97
CA GLY A 97 5.52 4.44 -15.87
C GLY A 97 6.09 4.23 -14.46
N VAL A 98 7.40 4.02 -14.30
CA VAL A 98 8.06 3.93 -12.98
C VAL A 98 8.95 5.15 -12.79
N SER A 99 8.64 5.99 -11.80
CA SER A 99 9.52 7.09 -11.39
C SER A 99 10.75 6.51 -10.68
N VAL A 100 11.87 6.40 -11.40
CA VAL A 100 13.12 5.89 -10.82
C VAL A 100 13.86 7.05 -10.15
N SER A 101 13.89 7.07 -8.82
CA SER A 101 14.69 8.05 -8.10
C SER A 101 16.14 7.57 -8.06
N PHE A 102 17.02 8.28 -8.77
CA PHE A 102 18.46 8.10 -8.69
C PHE A 102 18.93 8.28 -7.25
N LYS A 103 19.81 7.38 -6.79
CA LYS A 103 20.88 7.82 -5.90
C LYS A 103 22.05 8.15 -6.83
N SER A 104 22.39 9.43 -6.95
CA SER A 104 23.48 9.90 -7.82
C SER A 104 24.85 9.34 -7.43
N GLU A 105 24.97 8.79 -6.22
CA GLU A 105 26.21 8.31 -5.62
C GLU A 105 25.98 6.94 -4.99
N VAL A 106 25.88 5.91 -5.82
CA VAL A 106 26.17 4.54 -5.35
C VAL A 106 27.47 4.11 -5.99
N ASP A 107 28.43 3.73 -5.16
CA ASP A 107 29.67 3.14 -5.62
C ASP A 107 29.34 1.87 -6.42
N LYS A 108 29.75 1.81 -7.69
CA LYS A 108 29.45 0.68 -8.57
C LYS A 108 30.06 -0.62 -8.05
N ASP A 109 31.19 -0.54 -7.36
CA ASP A 109 31.83 -1.69 -6.72
C ASP A 109 31.00 -2.20 -5.52
N SER A 110 30.09 -1.37 -4.99
CA SER A 110 29.24 -1.72 -3.85
C SER A 110 27.90 -2.37 -4.23
N ILE A 111 27.45 -2.29 -5.49
CA ILE A 111 26.13 -2.78 -5.92
C ILE A 111 26.17 -4.13 -6.65
N GLY A 112 27.33 -4.64 -7.03
CA GLY A 112 27.46 -5.98 -7.61
C GLY A 112 27.05 -6.06 -9.09
N SER A 113 26.66 -7.23 -9.57
CA SER A 113 26.22 -7.42 -10.95
C SER A 113 24.84 -6.80 -11.23
N GLU A 114 24.59 -6.41 -12.48
CA GLU A 114 23.28 -5.90 -12.92
C GLU A 114 22.22 -7.00 -12.98
N TYR A 115 22.63 -8.23 -13.31
CA TYR A 115 21.74 -9.38 -13.44
C TYR A 115 22.25 -10.51 -12.56
N ALA A 116 21.32 -11.26 -11.98
CA ALA A 116 21.63 -12.49 -11.28
C ALA A 116 21.85 -13.63 -12.27
N ASP A 117 22.80 -14.52 -11.98
CA ASP A 117 23.02 -15.72 -12.79
C ASP A 117 22.05 -16.83 -12.37
N LEU A 118 20.94 -16.95 -13.09
CA LEU A 118 19.90 -17.96 -12.80
C LEU A 118 20.42 -19.40 -12.90
N LYS A 119 21.44 -19.66 -13.74
CA LYS A 119 22.02 -21.01 -13.87
C LYS A 119 22.80 -21.39 -12.63
N VAL A 120 23.53 -20.42 -12.04
CA VAL A 120 24.25 -20.61 -10.78
C VAL A 120 23.29 -20.73 -9.61
N LEU A 121 22.26 -19.89 -9.56
CA LEU A 121 21.31 -19.83 -8.44
C LEU A 121 20.33 -21.01 -8.42
N PHE A 122 19.89 -21.47 -9.59
CA PHE A 122 18.84 -22.49 -9.72
C PHE A 122 19.26 -23.64 -10.66
N PRO A 123 20.42 -24.30 -10.44
CA PRO A 123 21.03 -25.19 -11.44
C PRO A 123 20.14 -26.38 -11.84
N GLN A 124 19.36 -26.92 -10.90
CA GLN A 124 18.47 -28.06 -11.16
C GLN A 124 17.17 -27.67 -11.90
N ARG A 125 16.82 -26.39 -11.87
CA ARG A 125 15.55 -25.85 -12.41
C ARG A 125 15.78 -25.04 -13.69
N PHE A 126 17.01 -24.60 -13.93
CA PHE A 126 17.42 -23.80 -15.08
C PHE A 126 17.45 -24.64 -16.36
N LYS A 127 16.57 -24.33 -17.30
CA LYS A 127 16.51 -24.95 -18.63
C LYS A 127 16.22 -23.88 -19.68
N ASN A 128 16.96 -23.89 -20.79
CA ASN A 128 16.77 -22.99 -21.92
C ASN A 128 16.69 -21.50 -21.53
N GLY A 129 17.54 -21.05 -20.59
CA GLY A 129 17.58 -19.65 -20.17
C GLY A 129 16.58 -19.27 -19.07
N LYS A 130 15.73 -20.18 -18.61
CA LYS A 130 14.64 -19.89 -17.68
C LYS A 130 14.58 -20.89 -16.53
N VAL A 131 13.94 -20.50 -15.44
CA VAL A 131 13.75 -21.33 -14.24
C VAL A 131 12.27 -21.66 -14.09
N LYS A 132 11.91 -22.94 -14.13
CA LYS A 132 10.53 -23.37 -13.93
C LYS A 132 10.07 -23.07 -12.49
N ALA A 133 8.97 -22.33 -12.36
CA ALA A 133 8.50 -21.77 -11.09
C ALA A 133 7.45 -22.62 -10.38
N ASP A 134 7.68 -23.93 -10.25
CA ASP A 134 6.71 -24.88 -9.68
C ASP A 134 6.40 -24.71 -8.18
N TRP A 135 7.11 -23.80 -7.50
CA TRP A 135 6.86 -23.46 -6.10
C TRP A 135 5.76 -22.41 -5.92
N VAL A 136 5.39 -21.68 -6.99
CA VAL A 136 4.41 -20.59 -6.93
C VAL A 136 3.00 -21.18 -6.85
N ASN A 137 2.27 -20.85 -5.78
CA ASN A 137 0.91 -21.35 -5.55
C ASN A 137 0.02 -20.24 -4.96
N GLU A 138 -0.20 -19.21 -5.77
CA GLU A 138 -0.89 -17.98 -5.37
C GLU A 138 -1.64 -17.35 -6.56
N LYS A 139 -2.43 -16.32 -6.27
CA LYS A 139 -3.03 -15.44 -7.27
C LYS A 139 -2.08 -14.29 -7.54
N LEU A 140 -1.70 -14.11 -8.80
CA LEU A 140 -0.86 -13.01 -9.25
C LEU A 140 -1.72 -11.91 -9.84
N ILE A 141 -1.50 -10.67 -9.41
CA ILE A 141 -2.29 -9.51 -9.81
C ILE A 141 -1.46 -8.60 -10.70
N SER A 142 -2.06 -8.18 -11.81
CA SER A 142 -1.50 -7.18 -12.71
C SER A 142 -2.48 -6.03 -12.91
N PRO A 143 -2.18 -4.81 -12.43
CA PRO A 143 -3.08 -3.66 -12.57
C PRO A 143 -3.12 -3.14 -14.00
N GLN A 144 -4.30 -2.69 -14.44
CA GLN A 144 -4.57 -2.22 -15.80
C GLN A 144 -5.39 -0.93 -15.80
N GLY A 145 -5.17 -0.09 -16.81
CA GLY A 145 -5.90 1.16 -17.00
C GLY A 145 -5.40 2.31 -16.11
N ASN A 146 -6.27 3.27 -15.84
CA ASN A 146 -5.93 4.46 -15.08
C ASN A 146 -5.82 4.19 -13.56
N LEU A 147 -4.93 4.93 -12.89
CA LEU A 147 -4.85 4.94 -11.42
C LEU A 147 -6.07 5.67 -10.84
N LEU A 148 -6.92 4.95 -10.10
CA LEU A 148 -8.10 5.49 -9.45
C LEU A 148 -7.80 5.99 -8.04
N TYR A 149 -7.04 5.21 -7.27
CA TYR A 149 -6.70 5.51 -5.89
C TYR A 149 -5.25 5.17 -5.58
N TYR A 150 -4.48 6.15 -5.10
CA TYR A 150 -3.07 5.94 -4.75
C TYR A 150 -2.94 5.56 -3.28
N PHE A 151 -2.25 4.45 -3.02
CA PHE A 151 -1.79 4.06 -1.71
C PHE A 151 -0.26 4.01 -1.71
N HIS A 152 0.34 4.61 -0.68
CA HIS A 152 1.78 4.70 -0.49
C HIS A 152 2.42 3.36 -0.09
N ASP A 153 1.61 2.35 0.21
CA ASP A 153 2.07 1.07 0.75
C ASP A 153 2.17 0.01 -0.36
N ALA A 154 3.34 -0.60 -0.47
CA ALA A 154 3.67 -1.71 -1.37
C ALA A 154 2.97 -1.64 -2.76
N PHE A 155 2.01 -2.54 -2.98
CA PHE A 155 1.24 -2.72 -4.21
C PHE A 155 -0.26 -2.45 -3.99
N GLU A 156 -0.58 -1.54 -3.07
CA GLU A 156 -1.96 -1.29 -2.62
C GLU A 156 -2.73 -0.30 -3.51
N SER A 157 -2.05 0.37 -4.44
CA SER A 157 -2.69 1.31 -5.37
C SER A 157 -3.74 0.62 -6.25
N ILE A 158 -4.84 1.32 -6.50
CA ILE A 158 -6.03 0.78 -7.18
C ILE A 158 -6.15 1.38 -8.57
N TYR A 159 -6.26 0.50 -9.56
CA TYR A 159 -6.43 0.82 -10.97
C TYR A 159 -7.80 0.38 -11.46
N GLU A 160 -8.23 0.88 -12.62
CA GLU A 160 -9.56 0.60 -13.21
C GLU A 160 -9.91 -0.88 -13.25
N THR A 161 -8.97 -1.70 -13.71
CA THR A 161 -9.12 -3.16 -13.71
C THR A 161 -7.83 -3.84 -13.28
N GLU A 162 -7.94 -5.12 -12.95
CA GLU A 162 -6.79 -5.99 -12.66
C GLU A 162 -6.93 -7.28 -13.45
N ILE A 163 -5.82 -7.85 -13.89
CA ILE A 163 -5.76 -9.23 -14.37
C ILE A 163 -5.29 -10.09 -13.19
N GLU A 164 -6.09 -11.07 -12.81
CA GLU A 164 -5.73 -12.10 -11.84
C GLU A 164 -5.34 -13.38 -12.58
N PHE A 165 -4.11 -13.83 -12.41
CA PHE A 165 -3.65 -15.14 -12.83
C PHE A 165 -3.68 -16.08 -11.62
N THR A 166 -4.44 -17.15 -11.66
CA THR A 166 -4.45 -18.17 -10.59
C THR A 166 -3.44 -19.25 -10.92
N LEU A 167 -2.41 -19.40 -10.08
CA LEU A 167 -1.32 -20.35 -10.25
C LEU A 167 -1.40 -21.44 -9.19
N GLU A 168 -1.32 -22.69 -9.64
CA GLU A 168 -1.22 -23.88 -8.80
C GLU A 168 0.08 -24.61 -9.14
N LYS A 169 1.05 -24.58 -8.21
CA LYS A 169 2.39 -25.15 -8.41
C LYS A 169 3.04 -24.71 -9.73
N GLY A 170 2.95 -23.41 -10.02
CA GLY A 170 3.48 -22.80 -11.24
C GLY A 170 2.63 -23.01 -12.50
N THR A 171 1.56 -23.79 -12.45
CA THR A 171 0.64 -23.98 -13.58
C THR A 171 -0.53 -22.99 -13.48
N LEU A 172 -0.78 -22.25 -14.56
CA LEU A 172 -1.91 -21.34 -14.70
C LEU A 172 -3.21 -22.14 -14.89
N SER A 173 -4.11 -22.04 -13.92
CA SER A 173 -5.41 -22.71 -13.95
C SER A 173 -6.56 -21.79 -14.38
N GLU A 174 -6.45 -20.48 -14.10
CA GLU A 174 -7.50 -19.51 -14.39
C GLU A 174 -6.95 -18.10 -14.63
N ILE A 175 -7.62 -17.34 -15.50
CA ILE A 175 -7.41 -15.89 -15.64
C ILE A 175 -8.75 -15.17 -15.44
N LYS A 176 -8.76 -14.13 -14.62
CA LYS A 176 -9.90 -13.23 -14.43
C LYS A 176 -9.52 -11.78 -14.69
N THR A 177 -10.48 -11.02 -15.20
CA THR A 177 -10.44 -9.55 -15.14
C THR A 177 -11.31 -9.09 -13.98
N LEU A 178 -10.73 -8.32 -13.06
CA LEU A 178 -11.40 -7.78 -11.88
C LEU A 178 -11.67 -6.30 -12.11
N ASP A 179 -12.90 -5.85 -11.84
CA ASP A 179 -13.36 -4.48 -12.10
C ASP A 179 -13.39 -3.65 -10.81
N ASN A 180 -12.58 -2.59 -10.78
CA ASN A 180 -12.53 -1.64 -9.66
C ASN A 180 -13.06 -0.25 -10.04
N SER A 181 -13.62 -0.09 -11.24
CA SER A 181 -14.05 1.21 -11.82
C SER A 181 -15.09 1.96 -11.00
N LYS A 182 -15.82 1.26 -10.12
CA LYS A 182 -16.76 1.85 -9.16
C LYS A 182 -16.09 2.54 -7.98
N THR A 183 -14.75 2.55 -7.92
CA THR A 183 -14.00 3.28 -6.90
C THR A 183 -14.23 4.78 -7.05
N LYS A 184 -14.66 5.43 -5.96
CA LYS A 184 -14.92 6.86 -5.89
C LYS A 184 -14.25 7.45 -4.64
N LYS A 185 -13.46 8.49 -4.85
CA LYS A 185 -12.89 9.29 -3.76
C LYS A 185 -13.90 10.30 -3.24
N SER A 186 -13.97 10.45 -1.93
CA SER A 186 -14.70 11.54 -1.29
C SER A 186 -13.84 12.79 -1.24
N LYS A 187 -14.40 13.92 -1.68
CA LYS A 187 -13.78 15.23 -1.49
C LYS A 187 -13.49 15.56 -0.02
N TYR A 188 -14.22 14.96 0.92
CA TYR A 188 -13.98 15.15 2.35
C TYR A 188 -12.70 14.42 2.81
N LYS A 189 -12.37 13.29 2.18
CA LYS A 189 -11.12 12.60 2.50
C LYS A 189 -9.93 13.25 1.79
N ASP A 190 -10.12 13.71 0.56
CA ASP A 190 -9.09 14.38 -0.22
C ASP A 190 -8.78 15.80 0.29
N ASP A 191 -9.75 16.50 0.91
CA ASP A 191 -9.55 17.82 1.52
C ASP A 191 -9.78 17.79 3.06
N PRO A 192 -8.71 17.65 3.85
CA PRO A 192 -8.78 17.67 5.30
C PRO A 192 -9.37 18.96 5.90
N LYS A 193 -9.27 20.10 5.20
CA LYS A 193 -9.85 21.36 5.68
C LYS A 193 -11.37 21.33 5.52
N LEU A 194 -11.86 20.90 4.36
CA LEU A 194 -13.29 20.73 4.10
C LEU A 194 -13.95 19.78 5.11
N LEU A 195 -13.32 18.63 5.39
CA LEU A 195 -13.82 17.69 6.40
C LEU A 195 -13.82 18.30 7.80
N LYS A 196 -12.73 18.95 8.18
CA LYS A 196 -12.63 19.63 9.47
C LYS A 196 -13.74 20.67 9.63
N GLU A 197 -13.93 21.54 8.65
CA GLU A 197 -14.97 22.57 8.66
C GLU A 197 -16.38 21.97 8.74
N PHE A 198 -16.65 20.93 7.95
CA PHE A 198 -17.93 20.24 7.99
C PHE A 198 -18.22 19.65 9.37
N ILE A 199 -17.24 18.97 9.98
CA ILE A 199 -17.36 18.41 11.32
C ILE A 199 -17.72 19.52 12.32
N TYR A 200 -16.97 20.62 12.33
CA TYR A 200 -17.23 21.73 13.27
C TYR A 200 -18.60 22.37 13.07
N LYS A 201 -19.02 22.62 11.83
CA LYS A 201 -20.34 23.20 11.51
C LYS A 201 -21.48 22.24 11.82
N SER A 202 -21.22 20.94 11.80
CA SER A 202 -22.24 19.92 12.03
C SER A 202 -22.51 19.66 13.50
N ILE A 203 -21.63 20.08 14.42
CA ILE A 203 -21.82 19.88 15.87
C ILE A 203 -23.04 20.69 16.35
N LYS A 204 -23.95 20.00 17.04
CA LYS A 204 -25.14 20.54 17.68
C LYS A 204 -24.87 20.77 19.15
N ARG A 205 -24.71 22.04 19.54
CA ARG A 205 -24.38 22.42 20.92
C ARG A 205 -25.49 22.06 21.91
N GLU A 206 -26.74 22.02 21.44
CA GLU A 206 -27.91 21.61 22.24
C GLU A 206 -27.83 20.16 22.75
N ASN A 207 -27.01 19.31 22.12
CA ASN A 207 -26.78 17.93 22.56
C ASN A 207 -25.67 17.82 23.62
N LEU A 208 -25.03 18.93 23.99
CA LEU A 208 -23.80 18.97 24.80
C LEU A 208 -24.01 19.81 26.07
N PRO A 209 -23.26 19.55 27.16
CA PRO A 209 -23.36 20.34 28.38
C PRO A 209 -22.83 21.77 28.16
N GLY A 210 -23.72 22.77 28.23
CA GLY A 210 -23.40 24.17 27.94
C GLY A 210 -22.37 24.82 28.88
N SER A 211 -22.12 24.23 30.06
CA SER A 211 -21.15 24.72 31.04
C SER A 211 -19.77 24.07 30.95
N ASP A 212 -19.53 23.13 30.04
CA ASP A 212 -18.23 22.47 29.97
C ASP A 212 -17.17 23.40 29.36
N THR A 213 -16.18 23.77 30.16
CA THR A 213 -15.06 24.61 29.76
C THR A 213 -13.85 23.79 29.30
N ILE A 214 -13.92 22.46 29.40
CA ILE A 214 -12.84 21.55 29.05
C ILE A 214 -13.01 21.11 27.59
N LYS A 215 -11.94 21.26 26.80
CA LYS A 215 -11.91 20.73 25.43
C LYS A 215 -11.98 19.21 25.45
N ARG A 216 -12.95 18.64 24.75
CA ARG A 216 -13.16 17.18 24.67
C ARG A 216 -12.79 16.66 23.29
N CYS A 217 -12.40 15.40 23.21
CA CYS A 217 -12.09 14.75 21.94
C CYS A 217 -12.54 13.29 21.95
N VAL A 218 -13.45 12.95 21.05
CA VAL A 218 -13.94 11.58 20.83
C VAL A 218 -13.32 11.04 19.54
N TYR A 219 -12.81 9.81 19.56
CA TYR A 219 -12.24 9.16 18.38
C TYR A 219 -13.26 8.18 17.85
N VAL A 220 -13.78 8.48 16.66
CA VAL A 220 -14.79 7.69 15.98
C VAL A 220 -14.14 7.00 14.80
N GLN A 221 -14.20 5.68 14.80
CA GLN A 221 -13.76 4.83 13.72
C GLN A 221 -14.92 4.62 12.74
N ILE A 222 -14.71 4.97 11.48
CA ILE A 222 -15.57 4.63 10.35
C ILE A 222 -15.22 3.21 9.94
N VAL A 223 -16.21 2.32 9.99
CA VAL A 223 -16.03 0.89 9.68
C VAL A 223 -16.43 0.59 8.23
N SER A 224 -17.47 1.24 7.73
CA SER A 224 -17.93 1.06 6.35
C SER A 224 -18.76 2.24 5.84
N SER A 225 -18.85 2.34 4.52
CA SER A 225 -19.81 3.14 3.77
C SER A 225 -20.58 2.25 2.79
N ASP A 226 -21.77 2.70 2.42
CA ASP A 226 -22.56 2.07 1.36
C ASP A 226 -22.01 2.40 -0.05
N GLU A 227 -22.66 1.85 -1.08
CA GLU A 227 -22.28 2.07 -2.48
C GLU A 227 -22.41 3.52 -2.98
N ASN A 228 -23.15 4.36 -2.26
CA ASN A 228 -23.29 5.79 -2.55
C ASN A 228 -22.29 6.63 -1.73
N GLY A 229 -21.47 5.99 -0.90
CA GLY A 229 -20.52 6.64 0.00
C GLY A 229 -21.16 7.10 1.31
N LYS A 230 -22.37 6.67 1.67
CA LYS A 230 -22.96 7.04 2.95
C LYS A 230 -22.38 6.17 4.06
N ILE A 231 -21.86 6.80 5.12
CA ILE A 231 -21.34 6.08 6.29
C ILE A 231 -22.49 5.38 7.03
N ASP A 232 -22.47 4.04 7.06
CA ASP A 232 -23.51 3.22 7.68
C ASP A 232 -23.10 2.72 9.09
N ARG A 233 -21.81 2.39 9.26
CA ARG A 233 -21.27 1.78 10.47
C ARG A 233 -20.07 2.55 11.01
N VAL A 234 -20.15 2.89 12.29
CA VAL A 234 -19.07 3.54 13.05
C VAL A 234 -18.91 2.89 14.41
N LYS A 235 -17.74 3.07 15.02
CA LYS A 235 -17.42 2.60 16.38
C LYS A 235 -16.66 3.70 17.12
N VAL A 236 -17.03 3.99 18.36
CA VAL A 236 -16.20 4.84 19.23
C VAL A 236 -15.03 4.00 19.74
N VAL A 237 -13.82 4.43 19.45
CA VAL A 237 -12.58 3.76 19.91
C VAL A 237 -11.94 4.47 21.09
N ARG A 238 -12.26 5.74 21.29
CA ARG A 238 -11.93 6.50 22.51
C ARG A 238 -13.01 7.53 22.79
N GLY A 239 -13.83 7.28 23.80
CA GLY A 239 -14.94 8.12 24.19
C GLY A 239 -14.61 9.11 25.30
N VAL A 240 -15.61 9.90 25.67
CA VAL A 240 -15.59 10.78 26.85
C VAL A 240 -16.74 10.41 27.79
N ASN A 241 -17.98 10.47 27.29
CA ASN A 241 -19.20 9.99 27.92
C ASN A 241 -20.31 9.88 26.85
N GLU A 242 -21.46 9.33 27.21
CA GLU A 242 -22.55 9.07 26.25
C GLU A 242 -23.01 10.32 25.47
N LEU A 243 -23.02 11.51 26.07
CA LEU A 243 -23.46 12.73 25.38
C LEU A 243 -22.50 13.11 24.25
N TYR A 244 -21.20 13.21 24.54
CA TYR A 244 -20.18 13.52 23.53
C TYR A 244 -20.03 12.41 22.49
N ASP A 245 -20.11 11.16 22.93
CA ASP A 245 -19.93 10.00 22.06
C ASP A 245 -21.08 9.88 21.05
N ASN A 246 -22.33 10.05 21.51
CA ASN A 246 -23.51 10.05 20.63
C ASN A 246 -23.49 11.20 19.64
N GLU A 247 -23.09 12.41 20.07
CA GLU A 247 -22.97 13.55 19.18
C GLU A 247 -21.84 13.36 18.15
N ALA A 248 -20.70 12.79 18.56
CA ALA A 248 -19.61 12.45 17.65
C ALA A 248 -20.04 11.42 16.60
N ILE A 249 -20.77 10.37 17.00
CA ILE A 249 -21.36 9.38 16.08
C ILE A 249 -22.30 10.06 15.09
N ARG A 250 -23.19 10.95 15.57
CA ARG A 250 -24.14 11.66 14.72
C ARG A 250 -23.44 12.53 13.69
N VAL A 251 -22.44 13.30 14.10
CA VAL A 251 -21.64 14.17 13.20
C VAL A 251 -20.95 13.33 12.13
N VAL A 252 -20.29 12.23 12.50
CA VAL A 252 -19.61 11.35 11.52
C VAL A 252 -20.62 10.73 10.55
N LYS A 253 -21.74 10.20 11.04
CA LYS A 253 -22.80 9.66 10.17
C LYS A 253 -23.48 10.74 9.31
N SER A 254 -23.37 12.02 9.68
CA SER A 254 -23.93 13.12 8.88
C SER A 254 -23.04 13.55 7.71
N ILE A 255 -21.79 13.07 7.64
CA ILE A 255 -20.91 13.34 6.49
C ILE A 255 -21.64 12.91 5.20
N PRO A 256 -21.71 13.77 4.16
CA PRO A 256 -22.55 13.52 2.99
C PRO A 256 -22.05 12.35 2.15
N GLU A 257 -20.74 12.26 1.94
CA GLU A 257 -20.11 11.19 1.18
C GLU A 257 -18.76 10.82 1.77
N TRP A 258 -18.43 9.53 1.67
CA TRP A 258 -17.17 8.92 2.04
C TRP A 258 -16.65 8.11 0.86
N ASP A 259 -15.40 7.69 0.92
CA ASP A 259 -14.84 6.86 -0.13
C ASP A 259 -15.67 5.59 -0.34
N VAL A 260 -15.77 5.20 -1.60
CA VAL A 260 -16.25 3.88 -2.01
C VAL A 260 -15.08 3.24 -2.73
N ILE A 261 -14.54 2.15 -2.20
CA ILE A 261 -13.33 1.54 -2.76
C ILE A 261 -13.65 0.13 -3.22
N TYR A 262 -13.22 -0.19 -4.44
CA TYR A 262 -13.21 -1.55 -4.98
C TYR A 262 -11.77 -1.97 -5.20
N ARG A 263 -11.42 -3.16 -4.72
CA ARG A 263 -10.11 -3.79 -4.91
C ARG A 263 -10.32 -5.27 -5.18
N HIS A 264 -9.59 -5.83 -6.13
CA HIS A 264 -9.78 -7.21 -6.57
C HIS A 264 -11.24 -7.51 -6.97
N GLY A 265 -11.93 -6.54 -7.58
CA GLY A 265 -13.32 -6.68 -7.99
C GLY A 265 -14.34 -6.68 -6.84
N MET A 266 -13.90 -6.46 -5.61
CA MET A 266 -14.73 -6.51 -4.41
C MET A 266 -14.73 -5.19 -3.67
N ARG A 267 -15.86 -4.85 -3.05
CA ARG A 267 -15.95 -3.66 -2.19
C ARG A 267 -15.03 -3.82 -0.98
N TYR A 268 -14.12 -2.88 -0.81
CA TYR A 268 -13.15 -2.83 0.28
C TYR A 268 -13.43 -1.59 1.13
N ASN A 269 -13.49 -1.75 2.45
CA ASN A 269 -13.76 -0.66 3.39
C ASN A 269 -12.52 -0.43 4.27
N PRO A 270 -11.61 0.48 3.89
CA PRO A 270 -10.50 0.82 4.76
C PRO A 270 -11.03 1.53 6.00
N VAL A 271 -10.62 1.03 7.15
CA VAL A 271 -11.01 1.60 8.43
C VAL A 271 -10.32 2.94 8.63
N TRP A 272 -11.07 3.97 9.01
CA TRP A 272 -10.53 5.31 9.24
C TRP A 272 -10.94 5.83 10.61
N THR A 273 -10.05 6.51 11.34
CA THR A 273 -10.39 7.07 12.65
C THR A 273 -10.35 8.59 12.61
N LEU A 274 -11.48 9.22 12.94
CA LEU A 274 -11.63 10.66 13.00
C LEU A 274 -11.64 11.16 14.46
N PRO A 275 -10.80 12.16 14.79
CA PRO A 275 -10.91 12.87 16.06
C PRO A 275 -11.99 13.96 15.97
N ILE A 276 -13.07 13.81 16.72
CA ILE A 276 -14.14 14.80 16.85
C ILE A 276 -13.85 15.64 18.10
N ARG A 277 -13.44 16.89 17.86
CA ARG A 277 -13.04 17.83 18.92
C ARG A 277 -14.19 18.76 19.26
N PHE A 278 -14.54 18.79 20.54
CA PHE A 278 -15.54 19.69 21.09
C PHE A 278 -14.83 20.79 21.87
N ASP A 279 -15.10 22.03 21.48
CA ASP A 279 -14.69 23.23 22.21
C ASP A 279 -15.92 24.11 22.39
N LEU A 280 -16.40 24.21 23.64
CA LEU A 280 -17.60 24.96 23.99
C LEU A 280 -17.27 26.33 24.57
N THR A 281 -15.97 26.68 24.67
CA THR A 281 -15.51 27.94 25.28
C THR A 281 -15.75 29.17 24.39
N GLU A 282 -15.85 28.99 23.08
CA GLU A 282 -16.18 30.06 22.15
C GLU A 282 -17.71 30.26 22.11
N SER A 283 -18.23 31.30 22.75
CA SER A 283 -19.56 31.82 22.45
C SER A 283 -19.51 32.48 21.06
N LYS A 284 -20.32 32.01 20.11
CA LYS A 284 -20.68 32.84 18.96
C LYS A 284 -21.71 33.88 19.39
#